data_AF-A0A7J8R8P4-F1
#
_entry.id   AF-A0A7J8R8P4-F1
#
_cell.length_a   1.000
_cell.length_b   1.000
_cell.length_c   1.000
_cell.angle_alpha   90.00
_cell.angle_beta   90.00
_cell.angle_gamma   90.00
#
_symmetry.space_group_name_H-M   'P 1'
#
loop_
_entity.id
_entity.type
_entity.pdbx_description
1 polymer ?
#
loop_
_entity_poly.entity_id
_entity_poly.type
_entity_poly.pdbx_seq_one_letter_code
_entity_poly.pdbx_strand_id
1 'polypeptide(L)'
;MFRYELVKVCLQEGTKLVQVVVDSLFNLPSSQDVDGPLVKLPPPTTKPPREKPLPKPKPPTKWEEFAKKKGIKKRKKDKVAWDEQTGTWKRRFGYDSVNDDKGIPIFEAKMTDGEYRMDFLITTNTTYHVIEPGEDPFPKRQDDKKKRVEKQEKNRLQNLKQAAKLGALPRSCLWVSMVAGSLFYKHHFRPNFLVLREDAPPKKVTKDELGNVAGMAATSTASGGRFDRKLPEEKPAKKQGKHRK
;
A
#
# COMPACT_ATOMS: atom_id res chain seq x y z
N MET A 1 35.06 53.31 20.60
CA MET A 1 33.91 53.84 21.37
C MET A 1 32.57 53.67 20.63
N PHE A 2 32.42 54.14 19.39
CA PHE A 2 31.16 54.12 18.64
C PHE A 2 30.38 52.79 18.58
N ARG A 3 31.07 51.65 18.49
CA ARG A 3 30.40 50.33 18.47
C ARG A 3 29.67 50.00 19.78
N TYR A 4 30.21 50.42 20.91
CA TYR A 4 29.62 50.12 22.22
C TYR A 4 28.36 50.95 22.46
N GLU A 5 28.40 52.23 22.08
CA GLU A 5 27.24 53.13 22.13
C GLU A 5 26.12 52.65 21.20
N LEU A 6 26.45 52.24 19.97
CA LEU A 6 25.47 51.68 19.03
C LEU A 6 24.79 50.43 19.59
N VAL A 7 25.55 49.52 20.19
CA VAL A 7 24.99 48.31 20.82
C VAL A 7 24.08 48.69 21.99
N LYS A 8 24.48 49.65 22.82
CA LYS A 8 23.66 50.12 23.95
C LYS A 8 22.33 50.71 23.49
N VAL A 9 22.34 51.52 22.43
CA VAL A 9 21.12 52.09 21.83
C VAL A 9 20.24 50.99 21.24
N CYS A 10 20.82 50.04 20.50
CA CYS A 10 20.08 48.90 19.94
C CYS A 10 19.40 48.05 21.02
N LEU A 11 20.09 47.81 22.15
CA LEU A 11 19.52 47.12 23.30
C LEU A 11 18.37 47.91 23.92
N GLN A 12 18.51 49.22 24.10
CA GLN A 12 17.45 50.07 24.65
C GLN A 12 16.21 50.08 23.76
N GLU A 13 16.37 50.25 22.45
CA GLU A 13 15.24 50.20 21.51
C GLU A 13 14.63 48.79 21.44
N GLY A 14 15.45 47.74 21.45
CA GLY A 14 14.99 46.36 21.54
C GLY A 14 14.15 46.10 22.79
N THR A 15 14.57 46.60 23.96
CA THR A 15 13.81 46.44 25.21
C THR A 15 12.45 47.12 25.16
N LYS A 16 12.35 48.32 24.56
CA LYS A 16 11.08 49.04 24.42
C LYS A 16 10.10 48.27 23.53
N LEU A 17 10.58 47.73 22.40
CA LEU A 17 9.75 46.96 21.48
C LEU A 17 9.24 45.65 22.11
N VAL A 18 10.11 44.92 22.82
CA VAL A 18 9.72 43.68 23.50
C VAL A 18 8.71 43.96 24.60
N GLN A 19 8.85 45.05 25.35
CA GLN A 19 7.90 45.41 26.41
C GLN A 19 6.47 45.56 25.88
N VAL A 20 6.28 46.25 24.76
CA VAL A 20 4.96 46.39 24.11
C VAL A 20 4.37 45.03 23.70
N VAL A 21 5.20 44.12 23.18
CA VAL A 21 4.77 42.77 22.81
C VAL A 21 4.35 41.96 24.03
N VAL A 22 5.15 42.03 25.10
CA VAL A 22 4.88 41.36 26.38
C VAL A 22 3.57 41.86 26.99
N ASP A 23 3.36 43.17 27.07
CA ASP A 23 2.13 43.77 27.58
C ASP A 23 0.91 43.29 26.78
N SER A 24 1.02 43.23 25.45
CA SER A 24 -0.06 42.72 24.59
C SER A 24 -0.38 41.23 24.82
N LEU A 25 0.64 40.43 25.12
CA LEU A 25 0.51 38.99 25.36
C LEU A 25 -0.11 38.69 26.73
N PHE A 26 0.28 39.42 27.76
CA PHE A 26 -0.26 39.26 29.12
C PHE A 26 -1.68 39.82 29.29
N ASN A 27 -2.12 40.72 28.41
CA ASN A 27 -3.51 41.19 28.37
C ASN A 27 -4.49 40.16 27.75
N LEU A 28 -3.99 39.08 27.14
CA LEU A 28 -4.85 38.02 26.58
C LEU A 28 -5.44 37.15 27.70
N PRO A 29 -6.67 36.64 27.54
CA PRO A 29 -7.29 35.80 28.56
C PRO A 29 -6.51 34.49 28.77
N SER A 30 -6.09 34.24 30.01
CA SER A 30 -5.45 32.99 30.41
C SER A 30 -6.51 31.95 30.81
N SER A 31 -6.32 30.73 30.32
CA SER A 31 -7.10 29.54 30.69
C SER A 31 -6.29 28.74 31.70
N GLN A 32 -6.87 28.37 32.84
CA GLN A 32 -6.24 27.40 33.74
C GLN A 32 -6.40 26.01 33.12
N ASP A 33 -5.28 25.34 32.83
CA ASP A 33 -5.24 23.95 32.38
C ASP A 33 -4.45 23.11 33.39
N VAL A 34 -4.50 21.78 33.26
CA VAL A 34 -3.81 20.87 34.20
C VAL A 34 -2.29 21.13 34.26
N ASP A 35 -1.72 21.55 33.14
CA ASP A 35 -0.29 21.85 32.99
C ASP A 35 0.06 23.32 33.33
N GLY A 36 -0.92 24.13 33.76
CA GLY A 36 -0.75 25.54 34.16
C GLY A 36 -1.55 26.55 33.32
N PRO A 37 -1.30 27.85 33.51
CA PRO A 37 -2.02 28.91 32.78
C PRO A 37 -1.58 28.97 31.31
N LEU A 38 -2.51 28.68 30.41
CA LEU A 38 -2.29 28.67 28.97
C LEU A 38 -3.04 29.84 28.30
N VAL A 39 -2.37 30.55 27.38
CA VAL A 39 -2.96 31.65 26.62
C VAL A 39 -3.23 31.21 25.19
N LYS A 40 -4.45 31.43 24.69
CA LYS A 40 -4.80 31.16 23.29
C LYS A 40 -4.41 32.35 22.41
N LEU A 41 -3.39 32.16 21.58
CA LEU A 41 -2.94 33.20 20.64
C LEU A 41 -3.92 33.36 19.47
N PRO A 42 -4.09 34.59 18.94
CA PRO A 42 -4.86 34.82 17.72
C PRO A 42 -4.19 34.12 16.52
N PRO A 43 -4.96 33.80 15.46
CA PRO A 43 -4.39 33.24 14.25
C PRO A 43 -3.39 34.24 13.62
N PRO A 44 -2.29 33.76 13.03
CA PRO A 44 -1.27 34.63 12.46
C PRO A 44 -1.81 35.45 11.29
N THR A 45 -1.61 36.77 11.34
CA THR A 45 -2.04 37.70 10.27
C THR A 45 -1.16 37.60 9.02
N THR A 46 0.13 37.34 9.21
CA THR A 46 1.10 37.20 8.10
C THR A 46 0.87 35.88 7.37
N LYS A 47 0.76 35.93 6.04
CA LYS A 47 0.57 34.75 5.18
C LYS A 47 1.92 34.29 4.62
N PRO A 48 2.63 33.35 5.28
CA PRO A 48 3.87 32.81 4.72
C PRO A 48 3.57 31.92 3.50
N PRO A 49 4.51 31.80 2.55
CA PRO A 49 4.40 30.82 1.48
C PRO A 49 4.45 29.40 2.06
N ARG A 50 3.61 28.51 1.52
CA ARG A 50 3.61 27.10 1.93
C ARG A 50 4.82 26.38 1.34
N GLU A 51 5.43 25.49 2.13
CA GLU A 51 6.47 24.58 1.65
C GLU A 51 5.94 23.64 0.55
N LYS A 52 4.72 23.11 0.74
CA LYS A 52 4.10 22.14 -0.17
C LYS A 52 2.82 22.70 -0.78
N PRO A 53 2.57 22.44 -2.07
CA PRO A 53 1.33 22.83 -2.71
C PRO A 53 0.14 22.18 -2.00
N LEU A 54 -1.03 22.77 -2.17
CA LEU A 54 -2.26 22.16 -1.72
C LEU A 54 -2.39 20.75 -2.32
N PRO A 55 -2.80 19.74 -1.53
CA PRO A 55 -3.06 18.42 -2.08
C PRO A 55 -4.16 18.57 -3.15
N LYS A 56 -3.83 18.21 -4.40
CA LYS A 56 -4.79 18.26 -5.49
C LYS A 56 -5.93 17.27 -5.20
N PRO A 57 -7.19 17.62 -5.52
CA PRO A 57 -8.28 16.66 -5.40
C PRO A 57 -7.98 15.45 -6.29
N LYS A 58 -8.24 14.26 -5.75
CA LYS A 58 -8.05 13.02 -6.51
C LYS A 58 -9.01 13.02 -7.70
N PRO A 59 -8.56 12.64 -8.91
CA PRO A 59 -9.45 12.49 -10.03
C PRO A 59 -10.42 11.32 -9.75
N PRO A 60 -11.68 11.41 -10.20
CA PRO A 60 -12.64 10.33 -10.01
C PRO A 60 -12.15 9.07 -10.72
N THR A 61 -12.38 7.91 -10.10
CA THR A 61 -12.10 6.63 -10.74
C THR A 61 -13.16 6.31 -11.80
N LYS A 62 -12.83 5.45 -12.77
CA LYS A 62 -13.78 4.99 -13.79
C LYS A 62 -15.09 4.46 -13.21
N TRP A 63 -15.03 3.78 -12.05
CA TRP A 63 -16.22 3.30 -11.35
C TRP A 63 -17.02 4.43 -10.70
N GLU A 64 -16.37 5.45 -10.14
CA GLU A 64 -17.07 6.61 -9.56
C GLU A 64 -17.73 7.45 -10.64
N GLU A 65 -17.09 7.62 -11.80
CA GLU A 65 -17.72 8.25 -12.97
C GLU A 65 -18.96 7.47 -13.42
N PHE A 66 -18.85 6.14 -13.51
CA PHE A 66 -19.98 5.28 -13.83
C PHE A 66 -21.10 5.36 -12.79
N ALA A 67 -20.75 5.30 -11.51
CA ALA A 67 -21.69 5.38 -10.39
C ALA A 67 -22.41 6.73 -10.38
N LYS A 68 -21.69 7.83 -10.64
CA LYS A 68 -22.28 9.17 -10.76
C LYS A 68 -23.25 9.25 -11.94
N LYS A 69 -22.86 8.73 -13.11
CA LYS A 69 -23.71 8.68 -14.32
C LYS A 69 -24.97 7.83 -14.11
N LYS A 70 -24.86 6.73 -13.36
CA LYS A 70 -25.98 5.83 -13.04
C LYS A 70 -26.76 6.23 -11.78
N GLY A 71 -26.36 7.28 -11.06
CA GLY A 71 -26.99 7.68 -9.81
C GLY A 71 -26.85 6.64 -8.68
N ILE A 72 -25.83 5.77 -8.73
CA ILE A 72 -25.61 4.74 -7.71
C ILE A 72 -25.05 5.41 -6.45
N LYS A 73 -25.88 5.50 -5.41
CA LYS A 73 -25.48 6.03 -4.10
C LYS A 73 -24.77 4.95 -3.27
N LYS A 74 -23.59 5.28 -2.74
CA LYS A 74 -22.83 4.39 -1.84
C LYS A 74 -23.58 4.26 -0.51
N ARG A 75 -23.96 3.04 -0.13
CA ARG A 75 -24.52 2.71 1.19
C ARG A 75 -23.53 1.90 2.02
N LYS A 76 -23.56 2.08 3.33
CA LYS A 76 -22.79 1.24 4.27
C LYS A 76 -23.44 -0.15 4.31
N LYS A 77 -22.61 -1.19 4.21
CA LYS A 77 -23.02 -2.58 4.45
C LYS A 77 -22.54 -2.99 5.84
N ASP A 78 -23.32 -3.79 6.55
CA ASP A 78 -22.92 -4.32 7.85
C ASP A 78 -21.77 -5.32 7.72
N LYS A 79 -21.04 -5.52 8.81
CA LYS A 79 -19.89 -6.46 8.84
C LYS A 79 -20.34 -7.91 8.99
N VAL A 80 -21.56 -8.11 9.47
CA VAL A 80 -22.15 -9.41 9.82
C VAL A 80 -23.36 -9.65 8.92
N ALA A 81 -23.56 -10.89 8.51
CA ALA A 81 -24.69 -11.35 7.73
C ALA A 81 -25.24 -12.63 8.36
N TRP A 82 -26.55 -12.79 8.31
CA TRP A 82 -27.23 -13.99 8.76
C TRP A 82 -26.93 -15.13 7.79
N ASP A 83 -26.48 -16.26 8.34
CA ASP A 83 -26.31 -17.51 7.60
C ASP A 83 -27.54 -18.39 7.83
N GLU A 84 -28.34 -18.59 6.78
CA GLU A 84 -29.58 -19.36 6.85
C GLU A 84 -29.33 -20.84 7.13
N GLN A 85 -28.17 -21.38 6.75
CA GLN A 85 -27.85 -22.80 6.94
C GLN A 85 -27.52 -23.14 8.39
N THR A 86 -26.79 -22.25 9.07
CA THR A 86 -26.39 -22.46 10.47
C THR A 86 -27.26 -21.71 11.47
N GLY A 87 -28.15 -20.83 11.00
CA GLY A 87 -28.99 -20.00 11.87
C GLY A 87 -28.17 -19.08 12.78
N THR A 88 -27.01 -18.62 12.30
CA THR A 88 -26.08 -17.80 13.10
C THR A 88 -25.63 -16.56 12.34
N TRP A 89 -25.33 -15.51 13.09
CA TRP A 89 -24.76 -14.27 12.56
C TRP A 89 -23.26 -14.44 12.34
N LYS A 90 -22.85 -14.53 11.07
CA LYS A 90 -21.44 -14.71 10.67
C LYS A 90 -20.88 -13.49 9.97
N ARG A 91 -19.56 -13.40 9.87
CA ARG A 91 -18.91 -12.24 9.21
C ARG A 91 -19.13 -12.32 7.70
N ARG A 92 -19.22 -11.17 7.03
CA ARG A 92 -19.31 -11.12 5.54
C ARG A 92 -17.99 -11.46 4.85
N PHE A 93 -16.87 -11.33 5.56
CA PHE A 93 -15.52 -11.63 5.08
C PHE A 93 -14.62 -11.91 6.29
N GLY A 94 -13.56 -12.70 6.10
CA GLY A 94 -12.57 -13.01 7.14
C GLY A 94 -12.69 -14.46 7.62
N TYR A 95 -12.35 -14.70 8.88
CA TYR A 95 -12.52 -16.01 9.53
C TYR A 95 -14.00 -16.28 9.84
N ASP A 96 -14.46 -17.51 9.58
CA ASP A 96 -15.84 -17.96 9.75
C ASP A 96 -16.85 -17.05 9.05
N SER A 97 -16.56 -16.79 7.77
CA SER A 97 -17.38 -15.94 6.92
C SER A 97 -18.49 -16.74 6.24
N VAL A 98 -19.61 -16.06 5.96
CA VAL A 98 -20.81 -16.69 5.37
C VAL A 98 -20.50 -17.46 4.06
N ASN A 99 -19.50 -17.01 3.29
CA ASN A 99 -19.12 -17.61 2.02
C ASN A 99 -17.75 -18.33 2.09
N ASP A 100 -17.45 -19.00 3.20
CA ASP A 100 -16.20 -19.74 3.35
C ASP A 100 -16.21 -21.05 2.53
N ASP A 101 -15.29 -21.13 1.55
CA ASP A 101 -15.15 -22.32 0.70
C ASP A 101 -14.83 -23.60 1.49
N LYS A 102 -14.24 -23.47 2.70
CA LYS A 102 -13.87 -24.60 3.57
C LYS A 102 -15.03 -25.15 4.40
N GLY A 103 -16.09 -24.36 4.59
CA GLY A 103 -17.25 -24.73 5.41
C GLY A 103 -18.32 -25.51 4.65
N ILE A 104 -18.10 -25.74 3.35
CA ILE A 104 -19.06 -26.43 2.48
C ILE A 104 -18.95 -27.93 2.75
N PRO A 105 -20.04 -28.59 3.19
CA PRO A 105 -20.02 -30.02 3.44
C PRO A 105 -19.63 -30.79 2.18
N ILE A 106 -18.62 -31.66 2.30
CA ILE A 106 -18.18 -32.55 1.22
C ILE A 106 -18.96 -33.85 1.37
N PHE A 107 -19.81 -34.16 0.40
CA PHE A 107 -20.50 -35.45 0.31
C PHE A 107 -19.76 -36.35 -0.68
N GLU A 108 -19.55 -37.61 -0.32
CA GLU A 108 -18.98 -38.60 -1.23
C GLU A 108 -19.98 -38.90 -2.35
N ALA A 109 -19.58 -38.63 -3.59
CA ALA A 109 -20.38 -39.01 -4.74
C ALA A 109 -20.27 -40.54 -4.93
N LYS A 110 -21.38 -41.27 -4.70
CA LYS A 110 -21.44 -42.69 -5.08
C LYS A 110 -21.60 -42.77 -6.61
N MET A 111 -20.97 -43.76 -7.23
CA MET A 111 -21.05 -43.94 -8.69
C MET A 111 -22.49 -44.17 -9.21
N THR A 112 -23.42 -44.57 -8.33
CA THR A 112 -24.86 -44.75 -8.61
C THR A 112 -25.71 -43.49 -8.47
N ASP A 113 -25.20 -42.42 -7.85
CA ASP A 113 -25.96 -41.19 -7.56
C ASP A 113 -25.93 -40.20 -8.73
N GLY A 114 -25.30 -40.58 -9.86
CA GLY A 114 -25.18 -39.77 -11.06
C GLY A 114 -26.47 -39.61 -11.88
N GLU A 115 -27.55 -40.32 -11.53
CA GLU A 115 -28.76 -40.35 -12.37
C GLU A 115 -29.92 -39.50 -11.84
N TYR A 116 -30.09 -39.29 -10.55
CA TYR A 116 -31.21 -38.47 -10.04
C TYR A 116 -30.85 -37.73 -8.75
N ARG A 117 -30.22 -36.57 -8.89
CA ARG A 117 -30.41 -35.51 -7.90
C ARG A 117 -30.62 -34.18 -8.62
N MET A 118 -31.84 -34.05 -9.13
CA MET A 118 -32.43 -32.76 -9.45
C MET A 118 -32.55 -31.93 -8.15
N ASP A 119 -32.05 -30.71 -8.23
CA ASP A 119 -32.53 -29.53 -7.51
C ASP A 119 -32.21 -29.39 -6.01
N PHE A 120 -31.12 -28.69 -5.73
CA PHE A 120 -31.24 -27.55 -4.80
C PHE A 120 -30.93 -26.28 -5.61
N LEU A 121 -32.00 -25.67 -6.12
CA LEU A 121 -32.00 -24.44 -6.91
C LEU A 121 -31.27 -23.32 -6.14
N ILE A 122 -30.09 -22.91 -6.63
CA ILE A 122 -29.62 -21.54 -6.45
C ILE A 122 -29.97 -20.80 -7.72
N THR A 123 -31.11 -20.11 -7.68
CA THR A 123 -31.60 -19.23 -8.75
C THR A 123 -30.67 -18.03 -8.92
N THR A 124 -29.64 -18.18 -9.74
CA THR A 124 -29.07 -17.06 -10.50
C THR A 124 -28.81 -17.50 -11.94
N ASN A 125 -29.89 -17.46 -12.71
CA ASN A 125 -30.03 -17.16 -14.13
C ASN A 125 -28.72 -17.18 -14.96
N THR A 126 -28.71 -18.09 -15.95
CA THR A 126 -27.92 -18.08 -17.20
C THR A 126 -26.44 -18.49 -17.16
N THR A 127 -26.13 -19.70 -16.70
CA THR A 127 -25.17 -20.66 -17.32
C THR A 127 -25.05 -21.88 -16.40
N TYR A 128 -25.55 -23.05 -16.83
CA TYR A 128 -25.37 -24.30 -16.09
C TYR A 128 -23.92 -24.77 -16.28
N HIS A 129 -23.10 -24.69 -15.23
CA HIS A 129 -21.84 -25.41 -15.20
C HIS A 129 -22.15 -26.85 -14.79
N VAL A 130 -22.31 -27.73 -15.77
CA VAL A 130 -22.30 -29.18 -15.55
C VAL A 130 -20.92 -29.52 -14.98
N ILE A 131 -20.87 -29.95 -13.73
CA ILE A 131 -19.64 -30.46 -13.12
C ILE A 131 -19.40 -31.79 -13.81
N GLU A 132 -18.37 -31.87 -14.66
CA GLU A 132 -17.98 -33.15 -15.26
C GLU A 132 -17.69 -34.15 -14.13
N PRO A 133 -18.33 -35.33 -14.13
CA PRO A 133 -18.15 -36.34 -13.09
C PRO A 133 -16.68 -36.77 -13.03
N GLY A 134 -15.93 -36.23 -12.06
CA GLY A 134 -14.51 -36.54 -11.86
C GLY A 134 -13.61 -35.35 -11.54
N GLU A 135 -14.05 -34.10 -11.76
CA GLU A 135 -13.24 -32.92 -11.45
C GLU A 135 -13.63 -32.23 -10.13
N ASP A 136 -12.65 -32.00 -9.26
CA ASP A 136 -12.81 -31.30 -7.98
C ASP A 136 -13.26 -29.83 -8.18
N PRO A 137 -14.39 -29.39 -7.59
CA PRO A 137 -14.89 -28.02 -7.71
C PRO A 137 -14.12 -26.97 -6.89
N PHE A 138 -13.28 -27.36 -5.92
CA PHE A 138 -12.58 -26.42 -5.05
C PHE A 138 -11.38 -25.72 -5.73
N PRO A 139 -10.51 -26.42 -6.50
CA PRO A 139 -9.44 -25.78 -7.29
C PRO A 139 -9.97 -24.74 -8.28
N LYS A 140 -11.04 -25.08 -9.02
CA LYS A 140 -11.68 -24.17 -9.98
C LYS A 140 -12.12 -22.86 -9.32
N ARG A 141 -12.78 -22.94 -8.16
CA ARG A 141 -13.21 -21.76 -7.39
C ARG A 141 -12.05 -20.91 -6.88
N GLN A 142 -10.96 -21.55 -6.44
CA GLN A 142 -9.75 -20.82 -6.04
C GLN A 142 -9.15 -20.05 -7.21
N ASP A 143 -9.06 -20.68 -8.39
CA ASP A 143 -8.51 -20.04 -9.58
C ASP A 143 -9.41 -18.90 -10.09
N ASP A 144 -10.72 -19.06 -10.04
CA ASP A 144 -11.65 -17.99 -10.39
C ASP A 144 -11.62 -16.82 -9.39
N LYS A 145 -11.35 -17.11 -8.11
CA LYS A 145 -11.07 -16.07 -7.11
C LYS A 145 -9.77 -15.33 -7.44
N LYS A 146 -8.67 -16.03 -7.75
CA LYS A 146 -7.40 -15.42 -8.18
C LYS A 146 -7.60 -14.53 -9.41
N LYS A 147 -8.25 -15.02 -10.46
CA LYS A 147 -8.56 -14.25 -11.69
C LYS A 147 -9.34 -12.96 -11.39
N ARG A 148 -10.34 -13.02 -10.50
CA ARG A 148 -11.10 -11.82 -10.08
C ARG A 148 -10.23 -10.81 -9.34
N VAL A 149 -9.36 -11.27 -8.43
CA VAL A 149 -8.43 -10.42 -7.69
C VAL A 149 -7.42 -9.77 -8.63
N GLU A 150 -6.81 -10.53 -9.54
CA GLU A 150 -5.89 -10.01 -10.54
C GLU A 150 -6.55 -8.95 -11.45
N LYS A 151 -7.80 -9.18 -11.86
CA LYS A 151 -8.57 -8.19 -12.62
C LYS A 151 -8.78 -6.90 -11.83
N GLN A 152 -9.07 -7.00 -10.53
CA GLN A 152 -9.22 -5.84 -9.65
C GLN A 152 -7.91 -5.07 -9.50
N GLU A 153 -6.77 -5.77 -9.35
CA GLU A 153 -5.44 -5.15 -9.26
C GLU A 153 -5.05 -4.45 -10.57
N LYS A 154 -5.28 -5.10 -11.71
CA LYS A 154 -5.07 -4.50 -13.04
C LYS A 154 -5.89 -3.21 -13.21
N ASN A 155 -7.17 -3.22 -12.83
CA ASN A 155 -8.03 -2.03 -12.86
C ASN A 155 -7.53 -0.92 -11.92
N ARG A 156 -7.06 -1.28 -10.71
CA ARG A 156 -6.47 -0.32 -9.77
C ARG A 156 -5.23 0.34 -10.36
N LEU A 157 -4.32 -0.44 -10.95
CA LEU A 157 -3.11 0.07 -11.57
C LEU A 157 -3.43 0.99 -12.77
N GLN A 158 -4.42 0.65 -13.59
CA GLN A 158 -4.87 1.51 -14.68
C GLN A 158 -5.43 2.85 -14.18
N ASN A 159 -6.27 2.83 -13.14
CA ASN A 159 -6.79 4.07 -12.53
C ASN A 159 -5.68 4.94 -11.95
N LEU A 160 -4.67 4.33 -11.30
CA LEU A 160 -3.51 5.06 -10.78
C LEU A 160 -2.66 5.66 -11.91
N LYS A 161 -2.44 4.93 -13.01
CA LYS A 161 -1.75 5.44 -14.21
C LYS A 161 -2.48 6.63 -14.83
N GLN A 162 -3.81 6.57 -14.94
CA GLN A 162 -4.62 7.69 -15.43
C GLN A 162 -4.54 8.90 -14.48
N ALA A 163 -4.61 8.67 -13.17
CA ALA A 163 -4.48 9.74 -12.18
C ALA A 163 -3.08 10.39 -12.17
N ALA A 164 -2.03 9.59 -12.39
CA ALA A 164 -0.65 10.06 -12.55
C ALA A 164 -0.50 10.95 -13.80
N LYS A 165 -1.08 10.52 -14.94
CA LYS A 165 -1.07 11.29 -16.20
C LYS A 165 -1.71 12.67 -16.03
N LEU A 166 -2.74 12.78 -15.20
CA LEU A 166 -3.41 14.05 -14.89
C LEU A 166 -2.65 14.91 -13.86
N GLY A 167 -1.46 14.47 -13.39
CA GLY A 167 -0.63 15.20 -12.44
C GLY A 167 -1.30 15.42 -11.08
N ALA A 168 -2.27 14.57 -10.74
CA ALA A 168 -3.10 14.68 -9.55
C ALA A 168 -2.64 13.80 -8.38
N LEU A 169 -1.61 12.96 -8.61
CA LEU A 169 -0.98 12.19 -7.54
C LEU A 169 0.22 12.97 -6.95
N PRO A 170 0.37 13.00 -5.61
CA PRO A 170 1.56 13.55 -4.99
C PRO A 170 2.80 12.74 -5.43
N ARG A 171 3.95 13.41 -5.57
CA ARG A 171 5.22 12.80 -6.00
C ARG A 171 5.58 11.52 -5.22
N SER A 172 5.20 11.42 -3.95
CA SER A 172 5.38 10.23 -3.10
C SER A 172 4.56 9.00 -3.53
N CYS A 173 3.39 9.20 -4.14
CA CYS A 173 2.56 8.10 -4.66
C CYS A 173 2.96 7.69 -6.09
N LEU A 174 3.62 8.59 -6.85
CA LEU A 174 4.17 8.28 -8.18
C LEU A 174 5.23 7.17 -8.09
N TRP A 175 6.05 7.20 -7.03
CA TRP A 175 7.09 6.20 -6.77
C TRP A 175 6.49 4.78 -6.62
N VAL A 176 5.37 4.65 -5.90
CA VAL A 176 4.66 3.38 -5.73
C VAL A 176 4.12 2.84 -7.06
N SER A 177 3.66 3.71 -7.96
CA SER A 177 3.18 3.30 -9.29
C SER A 177 4.32 2.90 -10.23
N MET A 178 5.47 3.56 -10.17
CA MET A 178 6.66 3.19 -10.95
C MET A 178 7.23 1.85 -10.46
N VAL A 179 7.25 1.64 -9.15
CA VAL A 179 7.71 0.39 -8.52
C VAL A 179 6.77 -0.79 -8.81
N ALA A 180 5.45 -0.59 -8.87
CA ALA A 180 4.51 -1.66 -9.21
C ALA A 180 4.61 -2.13 -10.69
N GLY A 181 5.06 -1.24 -11.60
CA GLY A 181 5.36 -1.62 -12.99
C GLY A 181 6.68 -2.38 -13.14
N SER A 182 7.62 -2.19 -12.20
CA SER A 182 8.91 -2.90 -12.21
C SER A 182 8.93 -4.15 -11.34
N LEU A 183 7.91 -4.42 -10.52
CA LEU A 183 7.85 -5.63 -9.68
C LEU A 183 7.58 -6.94 -10.44
N PHE A 184 7.38 -6.89 -11.77
CA PHE A 184 7.41 -8.09 -12.62
C PHE A 184 8.78 -8.35 -13.28
N TYR A 185 9.80 -7.53 -12.98
CA TYR A 185 11.20 -7.83 -13.28
C TYR A 185 11.99 -7.86 -11.96
N LYS A 186 12.16 -9.06 -11.40
CA LYS A 186 13.10 -9.29 -10.30
C LYS A 186 14.53 -9.06 -10.81
N HIS A 187 15.13 -7.91 -10.47
CA HIS A 187 16.36 -7.83 -9.66
C HIS A 187 16.85 -6.38 -9.50
N HIS A 188 17.18 -6.04 -8.25
CA HIS A 188 18.04 -4.96 -7.74
C HIS A 188 18.01 -3.59 -8.40
N PHE A 189 17.43 -2.60 -7.71
CA PHE A 189 18.12 -1.33 -7.40
C PHE A 189 17.33 -0.61 -6.30
N ARG A 190 17.86 -0.58 -5.06
CA ARG A 190 17.45 0.43 -4.08
C ARG A 190 18.22 1.70 -4.44
N PRO A 191 17.59 2.83 -4.82
CA PRO A 191 18.35 4.06 -4.93
C PRO A 191 18.67 4.54 -3.52
N ASN A 192 19.96 4.64 -3.27
CA ASN A 192 20.49 5.35 -2.12
C ASN A 192 20.05 6.82 -2.24
N PHE A 193 19.63 7.39 -1.12
CA PHE A 193 19.35 8.81 -0.97
C PHE A 193 20.61 9.60 -1.31
N LEU A 194 20.67 10.22 -2.49
CA LEU A 194 21.61 11.29 -2.83
C LEU A 194 21.13 11.97 -4.13
N VAL A 195 20.94 13.28 -4.02
CA VAL A 195 20.48 14.19 -5.07
C VAL A 195 21.59 14.35 -6.11
N LEU A 196 21.54 13.65 -7.25
CA LEU A 196 22.37 13.98 -8.41
C LEU A 196 21.65 13.60 -9.74
N ARG A 197 21.25 14.66 -10.45
CA ARG A 197 21.21 14.86 -11.91
C ARG A 197 20.95 13.60 -12.78
N GLU A 198 19.74 13.51 -13.33
CA GLU A 198 19.38 12.59 -14.41
C GLU A 198 20.09 13.04 -15.70
N ASP A 199 21.17 12.37 -16.13
CA ASP A 199 21.70 12.34 -17.51
C ASP A 199 22.93 11.39 -17.61
N ALA A 200 22.81 10.13 -17.18
CA ALA A 200 23.85 9.13 -17.40
C ALA A 200 23.26 7.85 -18.04
N PRO A 201 23.84 7.34 -19.15
CA PRO A 201 23.33 6.13 -19.79
C PRO A 201 23.56 4.88 -18.92
N PRO A 202 22.68 3.86 -19.03
CA PRO A 202 22.75 2.67 -18.19
C PRO A 202 24.06 1.91 -18.45
N LYS A 203 24.85 1.70 -17.39
CA LYS A 203 26.07 0.87 -17.45
C LYS A 203 25.68 -0.58 -17.74
N LYS A 204 26.29 -1.18 -18.77
CA LYS A 204 26.10 -2.58 -19.13
C LYS A 204 26.81 -3.44 -18.08
N VAL A 205 26.05 -4.25 -17.36
CA VAL A 205 26.58 -5.18 -16.35
C VAL A 205 27.35 -6.29 -17.05
N THR A 206 28.59 -6.52 -16.62
CA THR A 206 29.48 -7.53 -17.23
C THR A 206 29.17 -8.93 -16.68
N LYS A 207 29.49 -9.98 -17.45
CA LYS A 207 29.22 -11.39 -17.09
C LYS A 207 29.88 -11.79 -15.77
N ASP A 208 31.03 -11.20 -15.45
CA ASP A 208 31.78 -11.46 -14.22
C ASP A 208 31.11 -10.82 -12.99
N GLU A 209 30.51 -9.64 -13.14
CA GLU A 209 29.71 -8.99 -12.09
C GLU A 209 28.44 -9.80 -11.78
N LEU A 210 27.77 -10.31 -12.81
CA LEU A 210 26.63 -11.23 -12.67
C LEU A 210 27.03 -12.53 -11.96
N GLY A 211 28.20 -13.09 -12.29
CA GLY A 211 28.74 -14.27 -11.63
C GLY A 211 29.05 -14.05 -10.15
N ASN A 212 29.59 -12.89 -9.80
CA ASN A 212 29.90 -12.53 -8.41
C ASN A 212 28.62 -12.26 -7.59
N VAL A 213 27.63 -11.58 -8.16
CA VAL A 213 26.33 -11.35 -7.51
C VAL A 213 25.57 -12.66 -7.29
N ALA A 214 25.58 -13.57 -8.27
CA ALA A 214 24.99 -14.90 -8.12
C ALA A 214 25.68 -15.71 -7.02
N GLY A 215 27.02 -15.68 -6.94
CA GLY A 215 27.79 -16.32 -5.88
C GLY A 215 27.53 -15.75 -4.49
N MET A 216 27.38 -14.42 -4.38
CA MET A 216 27.02 -13.75 -3.13
C MET A 216 25.58 -14.01 -2.70
N ALA A 217 24.62 -14.07 -3.64
CA ALA A 217 23.22 -14.37 -3.35
C ALA A 217 23.02 -15.82 -2.89
N ALA A 218 23.77 -16.77 -3.48
CA ALA A 218 23.76 -18.17 -3.05
C ALA A 218 24.35 -18.36 -1.64
N THR A 219 25.24 -17.47 -1.18
CA THR A 219 25.90 -17.56 0.14
C THR A 219 25.25 -16.70 1.22
N SER A 220 24.42 -15.72 0.85
CA SER A 220 23.77 -14.78 1.79
C SER A 220 22.34 -15.21 2.13
N THR A 221 22.22 -16.14 3.08
CA THR A 221 21.15 -16.21 4.10
C THR A 221 19.71 -15.80 3.70
N ALA A 222 18.89 -16.77 3.30
CA ALA A 222 17.62 -17.11 3.97
C ALA A 222 16.98 -18.30 3.22
N SER A 223 16.94 -19.45 3.89
CA SER A 223 16.32 -20.73 3.48
C SER A 223 16.89 -21.53 2.31
N GLY A 224 17.88 -21.06 1.56
CA GLY A 224 18.59 -21.88 0.58
C GLY A 224 19.83 -22.54 1.21
N GLY A 225 19.79 -23.83 1.55
CA GLY A 225 21.02 -24.60 1.76
C GLY A 225 21.21 -25.25 3.13
N ARG A 226 20.43 -26.29 3.39
CA ARG A 226 20.95 -27.50 4.08
C ARG A 226 20.38 -28.81 3.55
N PHE A 227 19.23 -28.79 2.85
CA PHE A 227 18.49 -30.01 2.52
C PHE A 227 18.35 -30.32 1.02
N ASP A 228 18.73 -29.42 0.12
CA ASP A 228 18.69 -29.69 -1.32
C ASP A 228 20.03 -30.19 -1.85
N ARG A 229 20.00 -31.30 -2.61
CA ARG A 229 21.18 -31.87 -3.28
C ARG A 229 21.63 -30.95 -4.41
N LYS A 230 22.91 -30.60 -4.43
CA LYS A 230 23.51 -29.82 -5.54
C LYS A 230 23.47 -30.61 -6.84
N LEU A 231 23.15 -29.92 -7.94
CA LEU A 231 23.21 -30.50 -9.28
C LEU A 231 24.67 -30.65 -9.73
N PRO A 232 24.99 -31.66 -10.56
CA PRO A 232 26.37 -32.07 -10.86
C PRO A 232 27.24 -31.02 -11.58
N GLU A 233 26.68 -29.92 -12.08
CA GLU A 233 27.41 -28.89 -12.85
C GLU A 233 27.48 -27.51 -12.18
N GLU A 234 27.11 -27.39 -10.90
CA GLU A 234 27.14 -26.11 -10.20
C GLU A 234 28.57 -25.70 -9.81
N LYS A 235 29.03 -24.53 -10.30
CA LYS A 235 30.39 -24.03 -10.05
C LYS A 235 30.58 -23.63 -8.57
N PRO A 236 31.71 -23.99 -7.93
CA PRO A 236 31.96 -23.62 -6.54
C PRO A 236 32.13 -22.10 -6.39
N ALA A 237 31.66 -21.57 -5.26
CA ALA A 237 31.79 -20.15 -4.93
C ALA A 237 33.26 -19.73 -4.90
N LYS A 238 33.64 -18.72 -5.70
CA LYS A 238 35.00 -18.16 -5.69
C LYS A 238 35.15 -17.23 -4.48
N LYS A 239 36.14 -17.56 -3.63
CA LYS A 239 36.67 -16.84 -2.46
C LYS A 239 36.00 -17.16 -1.12
N GLN A 240 36.60 -18.11 -0.39
CA GLN A 240 36.50 -18.21 1.07
C GLN A 240 37.77 -17.63 1.71
N GLY A 241 37.92 -16.31 1.68
CA GLY A 241 38.94 -15.64 2.48
C GLY A 241 38.37 -15.33 3.86
N LYS A 242 39.03 -15.80 4.93
CA LYS A 242 38.67 -15.47 6.31
C LYS A 242 38.83 -13.95 6.52
N HIS A 243 37.73 -13.21 6.69
CA HIS A 243 37.81 -11.88 7.27
C HIS A 243 38.13 -12.03 8.76
N ARG A 244 39.31 -11.53 9.16
CA ARG A 244 39.75 -11.45 10.55
C ARG A 244 38.84 -10.43 11.26
N LYS A 245 38.35 -10.81 12.45
CA LYS A 245 37.49 -9.97 13.31
C LYS A 245 38.17 -8.66 13.69
#